data_AF-A0A1F2SXB9-F1
#
_entry.id   AF-A0A1F2SXB9-F1
#
_cell.length_a   1.000
_cell.length_b   1.000
_cell.length_c   1.000
_cell.angle_alpha   90.00
_cell.angle_beta   90.00
_cell.angle_gamma   90.00
#
_symmetry.space_group_name_H-M   'P 1'
#
loop_
_entity.id
_entity.type
_entity.pdbx_description
1 polymer ?
#
loop_
_entity_poly.entity_id
_entity_poly.type
_entity_poly.pdbx_seq_one_letter_code
_entity_poly.pdbx_strand_id
1 'polypeptide(L)' 'MIVGGESGPRARPMERSWVLDIRDRCRSAGVAFFFKQWGGVFKSRTGRELDGRTWDEMPPPADSCSLGTAEQGA' A
#
# COMPACT_ATOMS: atom_id res chain seq x y z
N MET A 1 -5.64 -0.04 -0.31
CA MET A 1 -5.20 -1.43 -0.19
C MET A 1 -4.08 -1.52 0.85
N ILE A 2 -4.18 -2.48 1.77
CA ILE A 2 -3.16 -2.73 2.81
C ILE A 2 -2.46 -4.05 2.47
N VAL A 3 -1.12 -4.06 2.45
CA VAL A 3 -0.30 -5.24 2.15
C VAL A 3 0.65 -5.52 3.30
N GLY A 4 0.83 -6.80 3.64
CA GLY A 4 1.89 -7.22 4.55
C GLY A 4 2.02 -8.74 4.63
N GLY A 5 3.19 -9.20 5.04
CA GLY A 5 3.49 -10.62 5.15
C GLY A 5 2.93 -11.28 6.41
N GLU A 6 2.84 -12.60 6.34
CA GLU A 6 2.40 -13.46 7.44
C GLU A 6 3.35 -13.35 8.63
N SER A 7 2.85 -13.51 9.86
CA SER A 7 3.64 -13.45 11.09
C SER A 7 3.63 -14.78 11.83
N GLY A 8 4.74 -15.11 12.48
CA GLY A 8 4.84 -16.25 13.40
C GLY A 8 5.57 -17.48 12.84
N PRO A 9 5.60 -18.58 13.60
CA PRO A 9 6.23 -19.82 13.18
C PRO A 9 5.56 -20.35 11.90
N ARG A 10 6.35 -20.64 10.87
CA ARG A 10 5.91 -21.06 9.53
C ARG A 10 5.29 -19.96 8.66
N ALA A 11 5.47 -18.69 9.01
CA ALA A 11 5.12 -17.59 8.10
C ALA A 11 5.76 -17.81 6.73
N ARG A 12 4.96 -17.69 5.66
CA ARG A 12 5.47 -17.82 4.31
C ARG A 12 6.39 -16.63 3.98
N PRO A 13 7.54 -16.86 3.31
CA PRO A 13 8.36 -15.78 2.80
C PRO A 13 7.54 -14.88 1.88
N MET A 14 7.63 -13.57 2.10
CA MET A 14 7.03 -12.58 1.22
C MET A 14 8.08 -12.13 0.20
N GLU A 15 7.76 -12.27 -1.08
CA GLU A 15 8.64 -11.80 -2.15
C GLU A 15 8.42 -10.30 -2.41
N ARG A 16 9.52 -9.58 -2.64
CA ARG A 16 9.49 -8.15 -2.99
C ARG A 16 8.69 -7.88 -4.25
N SER A 17 8.82 -8.72 -5.26
CA SER A 17 8.13 -8.57 -6.55
C SER A 17 6.61 -8.56 -6.38
N TRP A 18 6.06 -9.34 -5.45
CA TRP A 18 4.60 -9.36 -5.19
C TRP A 18 4.12 -8.03 -4.61
N VAL A 19 4.87 -7.44 -3.69
CA VAL A 19 4.52 -6.15 -3.07
C VAL A 19 4.58 -5.03 -4.09
N LEU A 20 5.62 -5.02 -4.95
CA LEU A 20 5.79 -4.03 -6.01
C LEU A 20 4.67 -4.10 -7.05
N ASP A 21 4.33 -5.30 -7.49
CA ASP A 21 3.24 -5.51 -8.45
C ASP A 21 1.89 -5.02 -7.89
N ILE A 22 1.57 -5.33 -6.62
CA ILE A 22 0.35 -4.84 -5.99
C ILE A 22 0.35 -3.31 -5.88
N ARG A 23 1.48 -2.70 -5.50
CA ARG A 23 1.64 -1.25 -5.44
C ARG A 23 1.35 -0.63 -6.80
N ASP A 24 1.92 -1.19 -7.86
CA ASP A 24 1.79 -0.63 -9.21
C ASP A 24 0.34 -0.75 -9.72
N ARG A 25 -0.35 -1.86 -9.40
CA ARG A 25 -1.80 -1.98 -9.65
C ARG A 25 -2.62 -0.96 -8.86
N CYS A 26 -2.30 -0.72 -7.59
CA CYS A 26 -2.99 0.28 -6.77
C CYS A 26 -2.83 1.68 -7.37
N ARG A 27 -1.60 2.05 -7.77
CA ARG A 27 -1.31 3.33 -8.41
C ARG A 27 -2.06 3.49 -9.72
N SER A 28 -2.08 2.46 -10.57
CA SER A 28 -2.83 2.49 -11.84
C SER A 28 -4.34 2.63 -11.63
N ALA A 29 -4.87 2.17 -10.50
CA ALA A 29 -6.29 2.23 -10.17
C ALA A 29 -6.69 3.46 -9.32
N GLY A 30 -5.74 4.33 -8.97
CA GLY A 30 -6.01 5.46 -8.06
C GLY A 30 -6.36 5.03 -6.63
N VAL A 31 -5.94 3.83 -6.21
CA VAL A 31 -6.20 3.28 -4.86
C VAL A 31 -5.01 3.57 -3.96
N ALA A 32 -5.27 4.14 -2.78
CA ALA A 32 -4.23 4.36 -1.76
C ALA A 32 -3.54 3.05 -1.37
N PHE A 33 -2.21 3.03 -1.33
CA PHE A 33 -1.40 1.87 -0.98
C PHE A 33 -0.71 2.03 0.38
N PHE A 34 -0.92 1.05 1.27
CA PHE A 34 -0.29 0.99 2.58
C PHE A 34 0.50 -0.32 2.73
N PHE A 35 1.81 -0.21 2.96
CA PHE A 35 2.66 -1.35 3.27
C PHE A 35 2.87 -1.45 4.79
N LYS A 36 2.34 -2.51 5.37
CA LYS A 36 2.38 -2.73 6.82
C LYS A 36 3.76 -3.24 7.25
N GLN A 37 4.17 -4.39 6.69
CA GLN A 37 5.37 -5.12 7.12
C GLN A 37 5.69 -6.30 6.19
N TRP A 38 6.94 -6.76 6.16
CA TRP A 38 7.36 -7.96 5.43
C TRP A 38 6.96 -9.29 6.08
N GLY A 39 6.69 -9.31 7.40
CA GLY A 39 6.30 -10.53 8.11
C GLY A 39 7.49 -11.38 8.60
N GLY A 40 7.31 -12.70 8.65
CA GLY A 40 8.30 -13.65 9.14
C GLY A 40 8.24 -13.92 10.65
N VAL A 41 9.22 -14.69 11.13
CA VAL A 41 9.29 -15.13 12.53
C VAL A 41 9.59 -13.95 13.47
N PHE A 42 10.40 -13.00 13.03
CA PHE A 42 10.78 -11.80 13.79
C PHE A 42 10.23 -10.52 13.14
N LYS A 43 8.91 -10.36 13.16
CA LYS A 43 8.17 -9.24 12.54
C LYS A 43 8.69 -7.82 12.88
N SER A 44 9.28 -7.63 14.07
CA SER A 44 9.84 -6.34 14.49
C SER A 44 11.15 -6.00 13.78
N ARG A 45 11.86 -7.00 13.23
CA ARG A 45 13.17 -6.82 12.59
C ARG A 45 13.07 -6.55 11.09
N THR A 46 12.01 -6.99 10.44
CA THR A 46 11.86 -6.84 8.99
C THR A 46 11.31 -5.47 8.59
N GLY A 47 10.69 -4.74 9.51
CA GLY A 47 10.33 -3.34 9.31
C GLY A 47 9.21 -3.11 8.28
N ARG A 48 9.07 -1.82 7.91
CA ARG A 48 7.99 -1.28 7.06
C ARG A 48 8.49 -0.69 5.74
N GLU A 49 9.78 -0.80 5.47
CA GLU A 49 10.40 -0.15 4.33
C GLU A 49 10.29 -1.01 3.08
N LEU A 50 9.79 -0.41 2.01
CA LEU A 50 9.78 -0.96 0.67
C LEU A 50 10.51 0.05 -0.23
N ASP A 51 11.63 -0.38 -0.79
CA ASP A 51 12.53 0.46 -1.61
C ASP A 51 13.08 1.69 -0.85
N GLY A 52 13.47 1.50 0.42
CA GLY A 52 14.10 2.55 1.24
C GLY A 52 13.14 3.64 1.71
N ARG A 53 11.83 3.40 1.66
CA ARG A 53 10.81 4.30 2.20
C ARG A 53 9.64 3.54 2.78
N THR A 54 8.86 4.19 3.64
CA THR A 54 7.55 3.70 4.06
C THR A 54 6.46 4.12 3.06
N TRP A 55 5.44 3.28 2.97
CA TRP A 55 4.26 3.50 2.14
C TRP A 55 3.04 3.50 3.06
N ASP A 56 2.52 4.70 3.35
CA ASP A 56 1.53 4.96 4.40
C ASP A 56 0.28 5.66 3.84
N GLU A 57 -0.05 5.44 2.57
CA GLU A 57 -1.13 6.19 1.93
C GLU A 57 -2.47 5.85 2.57
N MET A 58 -3.26 6.89 2.80
CA MET A 58 -4.64 6.79 3.27
C MET A 58 -5.58 7.13 2.12
N PRO A 59 -6.75 6.47 2.02
CA PRO A 59 -7.78 6.95 1.11
C PRO A 59 -8.16 8.38 1.49
N PRO A 60 -8.67 9.16 0.53
CA PRO A 60 -9.10 10.50 0.86
C PRO A 60 -10.30 10.43 1.84
N PRO A 61 -10.55 11.49 2.62
CA PRO A 61 -11.67 11.54 3.55
C PRO A 61 -12.99 11.19 2.84
N ALA A 62 -13.93 10.57 3.56
CA ALA A 62 -15.22 10.15 2.97
C ALA A 62 -15.96 11.30 2.24
N ASP A 63 -15.72 12.55 2.66
CA ASP A 63 -16.35 13.76 2.13
C ASP A 63 -15.65 14.35 0.89
N SER A 64 -14.52 13.78 0.44
CA SER A 64 -13.81 14.26 -0.76
C SER A 64 -14.47 13.82 -2.08
N CYS A 65 -15.65 13.19 -2.02
CA CYS A 65 -16.50 12.99 -3.18
C CYS A 65 -17.29 14.27 -3.47
N SER A 66 -16.59 15.33 -3.89
CA SER A 66 -17.23 16.54 -4.39
C SER A 66 -16.60 16.97 -5.72
N LEU A 67 -17.40 16.75 -6.77
CA LEU A 67 -17.52 17.53 -7.98
C LEU A 67 -16.28 17.62 -8.88
N GLY A 68 -16.36 16.93 -10.03
CA GLY A 68 -15.71 17.43 -11.22
C GLY A 68 -16.21 18.84 -11.49
N THR A 69 -15.33 19.83 -11.37
CA THR A 69 -15.53 21.13 -11.98
C THR A 69 -15.48 20.92 -13.48
N ALA A 70 -16.66 20.87 -14.11
CA ALA A 70 -16.77 21.15 -15.53
C ALA A 70 -16.44 22.64 -15.72
N GLU A 71 -15.19 22.94 -16.05
CA GLU A 71 -14.87 24.14 -16.81
C GLU A 71 -15.41 23.96 -18.23
N GLN A 72 -16.30 24.86 -18.65
CA GLN A 72 -16.51 25.26 -20.04
C GLN A 72 -17.11 26.66 -20.01
N GLY A 73 -16.25 27.64 -20.26
CA GLY A 73 -16.62 29.05 -20.38
C GLY A 73 -17.26 29.38 -21.73
N ALA A 74 -17.98 30.51 -21.68
CA ALA A 74 -18.38 31.43 -22.75
C ALA A 74 -19.06 30.88 -24.01
#